data_AF-A0A6H9SEL1-F1
#
_entry.id   AF-A0A6H9SEL1-F1
#
_cell.length_a   1.000
_cell.length_b   1.000
_cell.length_c   1.000
_cell.angle_alpha   90.00
_cell.angle_beta   90.00
_cell.angle_gamma   90.00
#
_symmetry.space_group_name_H-M   'P 1'
#
loop_
_entity.id
_entity.type
_entity.pdbx_description
1 polymer ?
#
loop_
_entity_poly.entity_id
_entity_poly.type
_entity_poly.pdbx_seq_one_letter_code
_entity_poly.pdbx_strand_id
1 'polypeptide(L)'
;FIGYQTWYQMIREVPQPDFASDEDHYKYAAIGLGIEARIPYYLFAVLPQMCPEKLPKPGGYEVFGFLYENGNDLPIGMAKRQLGYPTVEPNCALCHTGSYRANASDVAVPVATAPANTLQLQAFQWFAYDCASDPKFTPDAVMAAINSKFQLGFFEKLYNRYLIIPMAKSALLKQKQAYAWQKLRPAQGPGRTDTFNPTKMVVFGFPDDSTIGTVDLPQVWNQKPRESMYLHWDG
;
A
#
# COMPACT_ATOMS: atom_id res chain seq x y z
N PHE A 1 -1.91 1.85 -34.58
CA PHE A 1 -2.61 2.71 -33.61
C PHE A 1 -2.86 2.00 -32.28
N ILE A 2 -3.59 0.87 -32.26
CA ILE A 2 -3.88 0.12 -31.02
C ILE A 2 -2.59 -0.33 -30.30
N GLY A 3 -1.61 -0.86 -31.02
CA GLY A 3 -0.33 -1.27 -30.41
C GLY A 3 0.40 -0.14 -29.68
N TYR A 4 0.42 1.06 -30.27
CA TYR A 4 1.00 2.25 -29.61
C TYR A 4 0.21 2.65 -28.36
N GLN A 5 -1.13 2.65 -28.43
CA GLN A 5 -1.96 2.95 -27.25
C GLN A 5 -1.78 1.92 -26.15
N THR A 6 -1.69 0.63 -26.47
CA THR A 6 -1.44 -0.42 -25.47
C THR A 6 -0.06 -0.25 -24.84
N TRP A 7 0.98 -0.01 -25.64
CA TRP A 7 2.31 0.31 -25.09
C TRP A 7 2.24 1.53 -24.16
N TYR A 8 1.65 2.64 -24.64
CA TYR A 8 1.57 3.90 -23.91
C TYR A 8 0.80 3.77 -22.58
N GLN A 9 -0.36 3.10 -22.60
CA GLN A 9 -1.27 3.03 -21.46
C GLN A 9 -0.93 1.90 -20.48
N MET A 10 -0.16 0.89 -20.89
CA MET A 10 0.07 -0.32 -20.07
C MET A 10 1.53 -0.64 -19.76
N ILE A 11 2.49 -0.21 -20.58
CA ILE A 11 3.88 -0.73 -20.53
C ILE A 11 4.93 0.39 -20.54
N ARG A 12 4.59 1.59 -21.01
CA ARG A 12 5.55 2.70 -21.11
C ARG A 12 6.10 3.08 -19.73
N GLU A 13 7.38 2.85 -19.53
CA GLU A 13 8.07 3.32 -18.34
C GLU A 13 8.30 4.83 -18.41
N VAL A 14 8.03 5.51 -17.30
CA VAL A 14 8.41 6.90 -17.08
C VAL A 14 9.44 6.92 -15.95
N PRO A 15 10.64 7.51 -16.17
CA PRO A 15 11.65 7.65 -15.13
C PRO A 15 11.07 8.29 -13.86
N GLN A 16 11.55 7.85 -12.71
CA GLN A 16 11.20 8.48 -11.44
C GLN A 16 11.78 9.90 -11.39
N PRO A 17 11.06 10.87 -10.79
CA PRO A 17 11.61 12.20 -10.59
C PRO A 17 12.77 12.16 -9.59
N ASP A 18 13.66 13.15 -9.69
CA ASP A 18 14.65 13.39 -8.64
C ASP A 18 13.94 13.90 -7.37
N PHE A 19 14.48 13.52 -6.21
CA PHE A 19 13.99 13.97 -4.90
C PHE A 19 14.84 15.12 -4.38
N ALA A 20 14.23 16.04 -3.64
CA ALA A 20 14.91 17.21 -3.10
C ALA A 20 15.94 16.87 -2.00
N SER A 21 15.78 15.71 -1.36
CA SER A 21 16.66 15.21 -0.30
C SER A 21 16.67 13.68 -0.22
N ASP A 22 17.67 13.12 0.46
CA ASP A 22 17.73 11.69 0.77
C ASP A 22 16.54 11.25 1.65
N GLU A 23 16.04 12.15 2.50
CA GLU A 23 14.86 11.87 3.33
C GLU A 23 13.59 11.76 2.48
N ASP A 24 13.40 12.65 1.50
CA ASP A 24 12.27 12.56 0.57
C ASP A 24 12.36 11.32 -0.31
N HIS A 25 13.57 10.98 -0.77
CA HIS A 25 13.82 9.73 -1.49
C HIS A 25 13.40 8.55 -0.62
N TYR A 26 13.87 8.50 0.63
CA TYR A 26 13.52 7.43 1.57
C TYR A 26 12.01 7.30 1.77
N LYS A 27 11.29 8.42 1.93
CA LYS A 27 9.85 8.45 2.18
C LYS A 27 9.02 8.06 0.96
N TYR A 28 9.44 8.45 -0.25
CA TYR A 28 8.55 8.47 -1.43
C TYR A 28 9.08 7.77 -2.68
N ALA A 29 10.32 7.28 -2.69
CA ALA A 29 10.85 6.58 -3.85
C ALA A 29 10.29 5.17 -4.00
N ALA A 30 10.04 4.80 -5.25
CA ALA A 30 9.65 3.46 -5.65
C ALA A 30 10.85 2.50 -5.53
N ILE A 31 10.63 1.31 -4.96
CA ILE A 31 11.65 0.25 -4.84
C ILE A 31 11.55 -0.81 -5.94
N GLY A 32 10.53 -0.69 -6.80
CA GLY A 32 10.34 -1.53 -7.98
C GLY A 32 9.69 -2.87 -7.72
N LEU A 33 8.64 -2.88 -6.91
CA LEU A 33 7.82 -4.07 -6.70
C LEU A 33 7.16 -4.54 -8.00
N GLY A 34 6.83 -5.83 -8.12
CA GLY A 34 6.08 -6.34 -9.27
C GLY A 34 4.66 -5.75 -9.37
N ILE A 35 4.04 -5.80 -10.55
CA ILE A 35 2.73 -5.17 -10.79
C ILE A 35 1.63 -5.71 -9.87
N GLU A 36 1.73 -6.97 -9.47
CA GLU A 36 0.86 -7.66 -8.52
C GLU A 36 0.91 -7.10 -7.09
N ALA A 37 1.95 -6.34 -6.74
CA ALA A 37 2.10 -5.67 -5.45
C ALA A 37 1.82 -4.16 -5.52
N ARG A 38 1.38 -3.66 -6.69
CA ARG A 38 1.02 -2.25 -6.89
C ARG A 38 -0.49 -2.08 -6.99
N ILE A 39 -0.98 -0.89 -6.62
CA ILE A 39 -2.38 -0.50 -6.78
C ILE A 39 -2.45 0.64 -7.81
N PRO A 40 -3.37 0.63 -8.79
CA PRO A 40 -3.57 1.77 -9.67
C PRO A 40 -3.83 3.04 -8.84
N TYR A 41 -3.12 4.13 -9.12
CA TYR A 41 -3.17 5.34 -8.30
C TYR A 41 -4.57 5.94 -8.23
N TYR A 42 -5.28 5.99 -9.36
CA TYR A 42 -6.66 6.49 -9.37
C TYR A 42 -7.60 5.65 -8.52
N LEU A 43 -7.41 4.32 -8.51
CA LEU A 43 -8.17 3.43 -7.66
C LEU A 43 -7.85 3.68 -6.19
N PHE A 44 -6.56 3.72 -5.82
CA PHE A 44 -6.11 4.04 -4.47
C PHE A 44 -6.74 5.36 -3.96
N ALA A 45 -6.69 6.42 -4.76
CA ALA A 45 -7.22 7.73 -4.38
C ALA A 45 -8.74 7.79 -4.13
N VAL A 46 -9.53 6.83 -4.65
CA VAL A 46 -10.99 6.82 -4.51
C VAL A 46 -11.52 5.74 -3.56
N LEU A 47 -10.74 4.71 -3.26
CA LEU A 47 -11.17 3.57 -2.44
C LEU A 47 -11.84 3.98 -1.11
N PRO A 48 -11.29 4.89 -0.28
CA PRO A 48 -11.94 5.29 0.98
C PRO A 48 -13.32 5.92 0.79
N GLN A 49 -13.53 6.69 -0.28
CA GLN A 49 -14.81 7.30 -0.60
C GLN A 49 -15.81 6.29 -1.18
N MET A 50 -15.31 5.27 -1.88
CA MET A 50 -16.16 4.23 -2.47
C MET A 50 -16.71 3.25 -1.44
N CYS A 51 -15.94 2.99 -0.38
CA CYS A 51 -16.26 2.00 0.64
C CYS A 51 -16.19 2.57 2.06
N PRO A 52 -16.85 3.71 2.35
CA PRO A 52 -16.74 4.38 3.64
C PRO A 52 -17.22 3.51 4.80
N GLU A 53 -18.18 2.62 4.55
CA GLU A 53 -18.72 1.67 5.53
C GLU A 53 -17.75 0.54 5.89
N LYS A 54 -16.66 0.37 5.13
CA LYS A 54 -15.59 -0.61 5.41
C LYS A 54 -14.44 0.01 6.20
N LEU A 55 -14.43 1.34 6.38
CA LEU A 55 -13.42 2.01 7.19
C LEU A 55 -13.72 1.79 8.69
N PRO A 56 -12.69 1.68 9.54
CA PRO A 56 -12.88 1.58 11.00
C PRO A 56 -13.58 2.81 11.61
N LYS A 57 -13.43 3.97 10.97
CA LYS A 57 -14.03 5.25 11.34
C LYS A 57 -14.06 6.17 10.11
N PRO A 58 -14.88 7.24 10.10
CA PRO A 58 -14.89 8.21 9.01
C PRO A 58 -13.50 8.83 8.78
N GLY A 59 -13.08 8.94 7.52
CA GLY A 59 -11.78 9.55 7.14
C GLY A 59 -11.21 8.99 5.85
N GLY A 60 -9.92 9.26 5.62
CA GLY A 60 -9.12 8.67 4.54
C GLY A 60 -8.27 7.50 5.04
N TYR A 61 -7.07 7.32 4.47
CA TYR A 61 -6.17 6.26 4.88
C TYR A 61 -5.53 6.46 6.25
N GLU A 62 -5.54 7.69 6.79
CA GLU A 62 -5.05 8.06 8.13
C GLU A 62 -5.72 7.24 9.24
N VAL A 63 -6.93 6.73 8.99
CA VAL A 63 -7.63 5.86 9.94
C VAL A 63 -6.89 4.55 10.21
N PHE A 64 -6.05 4.11 9.27
CA PHE A 64 -5.15 2.97 9.41
C PHE A 64 -3.75 3.36 9.92
N GLY A 65 -3.55 4.62 10.32
CA GLY A 65 -2.27 5.10 10.85
C GLY A 65 -1.23 5.45 9.80
N PHE A 66 -1.63 5.62 8.53
CA PHE A 66 -0.77 6.21 7.50
C PHE A 66 -0.42 7.66 7.87
N LEU A 67 0.84 8.04 7.65
CA LEU A 67 1.38 9.36 7.95
C LEU A 67 1.43 10.19 6.66
N TYR A 68 0.99 11.45 6.74
CA TYR A 68 1.04 12.39 5.61
C TYR A 68 1.89 13.61 5.98
N GLU A 69 2.56 14.15 4.97
CA GLU A 69 3.24 15.44 5.05
C GLU A 69 2.46 16.46 4.21
N ASN A 70 2.49 17.72 4.62
CA ASN A 70 1.77 18.79 3.93
C ASN A 70 2.20 18.87 2.46
N GLY A 71 1.21 18.93 1.56
CA GLY A 71 1.44 19.03 0.12
C GLY A 71 1.61 17.71 -0.62
N ASN A 72 1.70 16.57 0.08
CA ASN A 72 1.77 15.25 -0.55
C ASN A 72 0.37 14.63 -0.72
N ASP A 73 0.11 14.04 -1.88
CA ASP A 73 -1.13 13.31 -2.20
C ASP A 73 -1.12 11.86 -1.71
N LEU A 74 0.07 11.33 -1.40
CA LEU A 74 0.30 9.99 -0.90
C LEU A 74 0.92 10.03 0.50
N PRO A 75 0.63 9.05 1.36
CA PRO A 75 1.27 8.97 2.66
C PRO A 75 2.73 8.55 2.53
N ILE A 76 3.53 8.90 3.53
CA ILE A 76 4.90 8.39 3.68
C ILE A 76 4.86 6.86 3.57
N GLY A 77 5.74 6.32 2.75
CA GLY A 77 5.79 4.89 2.52
C GLY A 77 5.07 4.40 1.26
N MET A 78 4.30 5.26 0.59
CA MET A 78 3.55 4.91 -0.61
C MET A 78 4.08 5.68 -1.81
N ALA A 79 4.90 5.02 -2.61
CA ALA A 79 5.59 5.61 -3.75
C ALA A 79 4.75 5.59 -5.01
N LYS A 80 4.76 6.70 -5.76
CA LYS A 80 4.09 6.81 -7.06
C LYS A 80 5.02 6.37 -8.18
N ARG A 81 4.65 5.34 -8.94
CA ARG A 81 5.39 4.87 -10.11
C ARG A 81 4.52 4.83 -11.34
N GLN A 82 5.05 5.25 -12.50
CA GLN A 82 4.32 5.21 -13.76
C GLN A 82 4.95 4.21 -14.74
N LEU A 83 4.21 3.12 -14.95
CA LEU A 83 4.48 2.09 -15.95
C LEU A 83 3.19 1.87 -16.73
N GLY A 84 3.07 2.54 -17.87
CA GLY A 84 1.82 2.72 -18.62
C GLY A 84 0.87 3.70 -17.94
N TYR A 85 0.34 3.29 -16.79
CA TYR A 85 -0.58 4.06 -15.96
C TYR A 85 0.05 4.35 -14.58
N PRO A 86 -0.42 5.37 -13.85
CA PRO A 86 0.11 5.67 -12.53
C PRO A 86 -0.32 4.59 -11.53
N THR A 87 0.64 4.11 -10.77
CA THR A 87 0.49 3.11 -9.71
C THR A 87 1.09 3.63 -8.41
N VAL A 88 0.66 3.02 -7.32
CA VAL A 88 1.20 3.25 -5.98
C VAL A 88 1.73 1.91 -5.48
N GLU A 89 2.96 1.93 -4.96
CA GLU A 89 3.58 0.76 -4.34
C GLU A 89 4.10 1.11 -2.95
N PRO A 90 3.98 0.21 -1.96
CA PRO A 90 4.62 0.40 -0.68
C PRO A 90 6.15 0.37 -0.84
N ASN A 91 6.86 1.22 -0.11
CA ASN A 91 8.31 1.18 0.03
C ASN A 91 8.71 0.94 1.51
N CYS A 92 10.01 1.01 1.78
CA CYS A 92 10.56 0.78 3.12
C CYS A 92 9.96 1.70 4.20
N ALA A 93 9.72 2.96 3.87
CA ALA A 93 9.24 3.96 4.81
C ALA A 93 7.83 3.70 5.33
N LEU A 94 7.03 2.85 4.67
CA LEU A 94 5.70 2.46 5.18
C LEU A 94 5.83 1.76 6.54
N CYS A 95 6.76 0.83 6.64
CA CYS A 95 7.01 0.05 7.85
C CYS A 95 8.02 0.73 8.79
N HIS A 96 8.87 1.58 8.23
CA HIS A 96 10.02 2.18 8.90
C HIS A 96 9.92 3.71 9.04
N THR A 97 8.70 4.24 9.12
CA THR A 97 8.45 5.61 9.58
C THR A 97 7.41 5.59 10.68
N GLY A 98 7.82 5.99 11.87
CA GLY A 98 6.96 6.16 13.04
C GLY A 98 6.56 7.61 13.24
N SER A 99 5.78 7.85 14.27
CA SER A 99 5.52 9.22 14.74
C SER A 99 5.41 9.29 16.25
N TYR A 100 5.70 10.46 16.79
CA TYR A 100 5.50 10.78 18.19
C TYR A 100 4.71 12.08 18.35
N ARG A 101 4.14 12.26 19.54
CA ARG A 101 3.59 13.53 20.00
C ARG A 101 4.17 13.81 21.37
N ALA A 102 4.56 15.06 21.64
CA ALA A 102 5.00 15.45 22.98
C ALA A 102 3.80 15.47 23.95
N ASN A 103 2.63 15.91 23.48
CA ASN A 103 1.37 15.91 24.22
C ASN A 103 0.22 15.31 23.38
N ALA A 104 -0.86 14.89 24.03
CA ALA A 104 -1.99 14.25 23.33
C ALA A 104 -2.65 15.13 22.25
N SER A 105 -2.59 16.45 22.39
CA SER A 105 -3.16 17.45 21.47
C SER A 105 -2.24 17.85 20.32
N ASP A 106 -0.96 17.48 20.36
CA ASP A 106 0.01 17.95 19.36
C ASP A 106 -0.20 17.25 18.01
N VAL A 107 0.23 17.90 16.94
CA VAL A 107 0.35 17.23 15.63
C VAL A 107 1.46 16.19 15.73
N ALA A 108 1.19 14.97 15.24
CA ALA A 108 2.19 13.92 15.24
C ALA A 108 3.37 14.30 14.36
N VAL A 109 4.59 14.15 14.88
CA VAL A 109 5.84 14.42 14.16
C VAL A 109 6.32 13.09 13.56
N PRO A 110 6.36 12.95 12.22
CA PRO A 110 6.94 11.79 11.58
C PRO A 110 8.44 11.70 11.88
N VAL A 111 8.94 10.49 12.06
CA VAL A 111 10.36 10.22 12.25
C VAL A 111 10.75 9.12 11.29
N ALA A 112 11.50 9.49 10.25
CA ALA A 112 12.07 8.53 9.31
C ALA A 112 12.94 7.52 10.07
N THR A 113 12.98 6.28 9.61
CA THR A 113 13.69 5.13 10.21
C THR A 113 13.15 4.62 11.55
N ALA A 114 12.14 5.28 12.12
CA ALA A 114 11.45 4.84 13.32
C ALA A 114 10.48 3.68 13.02
N PRO A 115 10.10 2.85 14.00
CA PRO A 115 9.11 1.82 13.78
C PRO A 115 7.74 2.46 13.52
N ALA A 116 6.99 2.00 12.51
CA ALA A 116 5.66 2.54 12.17
C ALA A 116 4.58 2.15 13.20
N ASN A 117 4.73 2.64 14.44
CA ASN A 117 4.01 2.30 15.66
C ASN A 117 2.49 2.50 15.61
N THR A 118 1.97 3.25 14.65
CA THR A 118 0.53 3.50 14.47
C THR A 118 -0.08 2.75 13.29
N LEU A 119 0.73 2.18 12.40
CA LEU A 119 0.27 1.56 11.17
C LEU A 119 -0.52 0.29 11.47
N GLN A 120 -1.73 0.19 10.93
CA GLN A 120 -2.59 -0.98 10.98
C GLN A 120 -2.61 -1.67 9.61
N LEU A 121 -1.48 -2.28 9.23
CA LEU A 121 -1.28 -2.84 7.89
C LEU A 121 -2.32 -3.91 7.54
N GLN A 122 -2.58 -4.85 8.45
CA GLN A 122 -3.60 -5.87 8.29
C GLN A 122 -4.99 -5.25 8.07
N ALA A 123 -5.37 -4.22 8.83
CA ALA A 123 -6.66 -3.58 8.69
C ALA A 123 -6.81 -2.88 7.32
N PHE A 124 -5.77 -2.21 6.85
CA PHE A 124 -5.73 -1.62 5.51
C PHE A 124 -5.88 -2.67 4.39
N GLN A 125 -5.16 -3.80 4.50
CA GLN A 125 -5.27 -4.91 3.55
C GLN A 125 -6.71 -5.43 3.47
N TRP A 126 -7.32 -5.72 4.63
CA TRP A 126 -8.69 -6.23 4.67
C TRP A 126 -9.72 -5.20 4.19
N PHE A 127 -9.51 -3.91 4.45
CA PHE A 127 -10.32 -2.85 3.85
C PHE A 127 -10.28 -2.90 2.32
N ALA A 128 -9.09 -2.99 1.71
CA ALA A 128 -8.95 -3.04 0.27
C ALA A 128 -9.60 -4.31 -0.31
N TYR A 129 -9.41 -5.46 0.34
CA TYR A 129 -10.02 -6.73 -0.05
C TYR A 129 -11.55 -6.71 0.04
N ASP A 130 -12.10 -6.18 1.13
CA ASP A 130 -13.54 -6.14 1.34
C ASP A 130 -14.21 -5.11 0.43
N CYS A 131 -13.56 -3.99 0.16
CA CYS A 131 -14.02 -3.03 -0.85
C CYS A 131 -14.05 -3.66 -2.25
N ALA A 132 -12.98 -4.36 -2.67
CA ALA A 132 -12.95 -5.05 -3.97
C ALA A 132 -13.94 -6.24 -4.06
N SER A 133 -14.32 -6.83 -2.93
CA SER A 133 -15.31 -7.91 -2.85
C SER A 133 -16.75 -7.41 -2.88
N ASP A 134 -16.98 -6.11 -2.67
CA ASP A 134 -18.33 -5.57 -2.59
C ASP A 134 -19.04 -5.65 -3.95
N PRO A 135 -20.32 -6.08 -4.02
CA PRO A 135 -21.08 -6.09 -5.27
C PRO A 135 -21.17 -4.72 -5.96
N LYS A 136 -21.08 -3.62 -5.19
CA LYS A 136 -21.05 -2.25 -5.72
C LYS A 136 -19.74 -1.91 -6.41
N PHE A 137 -18.67 -2.67 -6.15
CA PHE A 137 -17.37 -2.52 -6.80
C PHE A 137 -17.44 -3.01 -8.26
N THR A 138 -18.00 -2.15 -9.11
CA THR A 138 -18.10 -2.33 -10.56
C THR A 138 -17.16 -1.35 -11.26
N PRO A 139 -16.63 -1.67 -12.45
CA PRO A 139 -15.81 -0.72 -13.22
C PRO A 139 -16.51 0.63 -13.43
N ASP A 140 -17.83 0.64 -13.58
CA ASP A 140 -18.62 1.85 -13.79
C ASP A 140 -18.66 2.73 -12.54
N ALA A 141 -18.91 2.14 -11.38
CA ALA A 141 -18.89 2.85 -10.10
C ALA A 141 -17.49 3.38 -9.78
N VAL A 142 -16.44 2.58 -10.03
CA VAL A 142 -15.06 2.99 -9.84
C VAL A 142 -14.71 4.15 -10.78
N MET A 143 -15.07 4.05 -12.06
CA MET A 143 -14.82 5.13 -13.03
C MET A 143 -15.59 6.40 -12.68
N ALA A 144 -16.81 6.30 -12.16
CA ALA A 144 -17.57 7.46 -11.69
C ALA A 144 -16.85 8.17 -10.53
N ALA A 145 -16.34 7.39 -9.56
CA ALA A 145 -15.55 7.93 -8.45
C ALA A 145 -14.25 8.57 -8.94
N ILE A 146 -13.53 7.91 -9.86
CA ILE A 146 -12.29 8.44 -10.47
C ILE A 146 -12.56 9.76 -11.19
N ASN A 147 -13.60 9.82 -12.04
CA ASN A 147 -13.94 11.02 -12.80
C ASN A 147 -14.39 12.20 -11.93
N SER A 148 -14.80 11.95 -10.67
CA SER A 148 -15.11 13.02 -9.72
C SER A 148 -13.86 13.75 -9.19
N LYS A 149 -12.68 13.11 -9.31
CA LYS A 149 -11.40 13.65 -8.82
C LYS A 149 -10.38 13.91 -9.93
N PHE A 150 -10.45 13.17 -11.04
CA PHE A 150 -9.45 13.18 -12.11
C PHE A 150 -10.09 13.39 -13.48
N GLN A 151 -9.41 14.18 -14.32
CA GLN A 151 -9.80 14.38 -15.71
C GLN A 151 -8.99 13.48 -16.63
N LEU A 152 -9.48 12.25 -16.83
CA LEU A 152 -8.79 11.27 -17.68
C LEU A 152 -9.06 11.50 -19.18
N GLY A 153 -8.04 11.24 -20.00
CA GLY A 153 -8.17 11.25 -21.46
C GLY A 153 -9.06 10.11 -21.98
N PHE A 154 -9.46 10.17 -23.26
CA PHE A 154 -10.34 9.15 -23.86
C PHE A 154 -9.79 7.72 -23.75
N PHE A 155 -8.55 7.50 -24.18
CA PHE A 155 -7.92 6.18 -24.10
C PHE A 155 -7.66 5.77 -22.64
N GLU A 156 -7.19 6.68 -21.81
CA GLU A 156 -6.96 6.41 -20.40
C GLU A 156 -8.24 5.92 -19.69
N LYS A 157 -9.40 6.52 -19.99
CA LYS A 157 -10.72 6.04 -19.50
C LYS A 157 -11.02 4.63 -19.98
N LEU A 158 -10.78 4.34 -21.26
CA LEU A 158 -11.02 3.02 -21.85
C LEU A 158 -10.16 1.94 -21.18
N TYR A 159 -8.85 2.18 -21.06
CA TYR A 159 -7.92 1.23 -20.44
C TYR A 159 -8.21 1.08 -18.94
N ASN A 160 -8.55 2.15 -18.23
CA ASN A 160 -8.95 2.05 -16.83
C ASN A 160 -10.20 1.18 -16.65
N ARG A 161 -11.26 1.48 -17.40
CA ARG A 161 -12.56 0.79 -17.30
C ARG A 161 -12.49 -0.68 -17.67
N TYR A 162 -11.79 -1.02 -18.75
CA TYR A 162 -11.88 -2.37 -19.34
C TYR A 162 -10.68 -3.27 -19.03
N LEU A 163 -9.53 -2.72 -18.60
CA LEU A 163 -8.33 -3.51 -18.32
C LEU A 163 -7.83 -3.30 -16.89
N ILE A 164 -7.44 -2.07 -16.53
CA ILE A 164 -6.72 -1.80 -15.28
C ILE A 164 -7.58 -2.10 -14.05
N ILE A 165 -8.82 -1.59 -13.98
CA ILE A 165 -9.71 -1.81 -12.83
C ILE A 165 -10.10 -3.29 -12.69
N PRO A 166 -10.52 -4.01 -13.76
CA PRO A 166 -10.77 -5.45 -13.68
C PRO A 166 -9.55 -6.25 -13.20
N MET A 167 -8.34 -5.93 -13.70
CA MET A 167 -7.11 -6.59 -13.25
C MET A 167 -6.81 -6.31 -11.78
N ALA A 168 -6.93 -5.06 -11.34
CA ALA A 168 -6.72 -4.69 -9.94
C ALA A 168 -7.73 -5.39 -9.00
N LYS A 169 -9.00 -5.47 -9.40
CA LYS A 169 -10.03 -6.23 -8.66
C LYS A 169 -9.63 -7.70 -8.54
N SER A 170 -9.25 -8.32 -9.65
CA SER A 170 -8.82 -9.73 -9.67
C SER A 170 -7.61 -9.97 -8.77
N ALA A 171 -6.61 -9.08 -8.81
CA ALA A 171 -5.43 -9.14 -7.96
C ALA A 171 -5.78 -9.05 -6.47
N LEU A 172 -6.62 -8.08 -6.07
CA LEU A 172 -7.07 -7.92 -4.68
C LEU A 172 -7.86 -9.14 -4.18
N LEU A 173 -8.71 -9.73 -5.02
CA LEU A 173 -9.45 -10.94 -4.65
C LEU A 173 -8.55 -12.17 -4.54
N LYS A 174 -7.54 -12.30 -5.40
CA LYS A 174 -6.51 -13.36 -5.29
C LYS A 174 -5.70 -13.19 -4.00
N GLN A 175 -5.28 -11.98 -3.67
CA GLN A 175 -4.60 -11.68 -2.41
C GLN A 175 -5.50 -11.98 -1.21
N LYS A 176 -6.79 -11.60 -1.24
CA LYS A 176 -7.76 -11.94 -0.18
C LYS A 176 -7.78 -13.44 0.13
N GLN A 177 -7.79 -14.28 -0.91
CA GLN A 177 -7.75 -15.73 -0.75
C GLN A 177 -6.42 -16.20 -0.16
N ALA A 178 -5.30 -15.70 -0.70
CA ALA A 178 -3.96 -16.06 -0.23
C ALA A 178 -3.68 -15.65 1.23
N TYR A 179 -4.32 -14.57 1.70
CA TYR A 179 -4.16 -14.05 3.07
C TYR A 179 -5.29 -14.48 4.02
N ALA A 180 -6.20 -15.37 3.61
CA ALA A 180 -7.33 -15.80 4.44
C ALA A 180 -6.91 -16.43 5.78
N TRP A 181 -5.72 -17.05 5.84
CA TRP A 181 -5.13 -17.59 7.06
C TRP A 181 -4.96 -16.55 8.18
N GLN A 182 -4.82 -15.26 7.85
CA GLN A 182 -4.74 -14.19 8.84
C GLN A 182 -5.99 -14.10 9.72
N LYS A 183 -7.17 -14.48 9.20
CA LYS A 183 -8.42 -14.51 9.98
C LYS A 183 -8.45 -15.63 11.01
N LEU A 184 -7.54 -16.61 10.90
CA LEU A 184 -7.38 -17.72 11.83
C LEU A 184 -6.32 -17.44 12.90
N ARG A 185 -5.81 -16.21 12.97
CA ARG A 185 -4.80 -15.75 13.93
C ARG A 185 -5.30 -14.54 14.72
N PRO A 186 -4.68 -14.24 15.88
CA PRO A 186 -4.92 -12.97 16.55
C PRO A 186 -4.69 -11.79 15.61
N ALA A 187 -5.51 -10.74 15.75
CA ALA A 187 -5.32 -9.52 14.99
C ALA A 187 -3.95 -8.90 15.32
N GLN A 188 -3.23 -8.43 14.30
CA GLN A 188 -1.88 -7.88 14.45
C GLN A 188 -1.91 -6.57 15.26
N GLY A 189 -2.92 -5.73 15.00
CA GLY A 189 -3.08 -4.43 15.66
C GLY A 189 -2.10 -3.36 15.14
N PRO A 190 -2.12 -2.15 15.73
CA PRO A 190 -1.23 -1.06 15.34
C PRO A 190 0.23 -1.38 15.60
N GLY A 191 1.11 -0.96 14.69
CA GLY A 191 2.56 -1.05 14.83
C GLY A 191 3.14 -2.44 14.66
N ARG A 192 2.35 -3.40 14.17
CA ARG A 192 2.73 -4.81 14.09
C ARG A 192 2.39 -5.41 12.74
N THR A 193 3.17 -6.41 12.35
CA THR A 193 2.87 -7.25 11.20
C THR A 193 3.35 -8.67 11.43
N ASP A 194 2.72 -9.64 10.76
CA ASP A 194 3.32 -10.96 10.60
C ASP A 194 4.40 -10.88 9.53
N THR A 195 5.67 -10.99 9.95
CA THR A 195 6.82 -10.72 9.07
C THR A 195 7.21 -11.91 8.20
N PHE A 196 6.86 -13.13 8.62
CA PHE A 196 7.44 -14.33 7.99
C PHE A 196 6.40 -15.30 7.43
N ASN A 197 5.19 -15.40 8.00
CA ASN A 197 4.16 -16.26 7.42
C ASN A 197 3.79 -15.90 5.98
N PRO A 198 3.67 -14.60 5.59
CA PRO A 198 3.46 -14.24 4.19
C PRO A 198 4.57 -14.79 3.29
N THR A 199 5.84 -14.61 3.66
CA THR A 199 6.99 -15.12 2.89
C THR A 199 6.96 -16.65 2.82
N LYS A 200 6.78 -17.31 3.95
CA LYS A 200 6.68 -18.77 4.08
C LYS A 200 5.61 -19.36 3.17
N MET A 201 4.40 -18.81 3.20
CA MET A 201 3.24 -19.38 2.49
C MET A 201 3.14 -18.90 1.04
N VAL A 202 3.40 -17.62 0.77
CA VAL A 202 3.21 -17.01 -0.56
C VAL A 202 4.43 -17.15 -1.44
N VAL A 203 5.64 -17.04 -0.87
CA VAL A 203 6.90 -17.13 -1.64
C VAL A 203 7.43 -18.56 -1.68
N PHE A 204 7.55 -19.20 -0.51
CA PHE A 204 8.10 -20.57 -0.43
C PHE A 204 7.06 -21.68 -0.61
N GLY A 205 5.76 -21.36 -0.59
CA GLY A 205 4.69 -22.34 -0.80
C GLY A 205 4.56 -23.37 0.31
N PHE A 206 5.09 -23.10 1.50
CA PHE A 206 4.94 -23.99 2.65
C PHE A 206 3.48 -24.01 3.14
N PRO A 207 3.02 -25.16 3.67
CA PRO A 207 1.67 -25.26 4.20
C PRO A 207 1.46 -24.32 5.38
N ASP A 208 0.20 -23.96 5.62
CA ASP A 208 -0.18 -23.30 6.87
C ASP A 208 0.03 -24.27 8.05
N ASP A 209 0.96 -23.93 8.94
CA ASP A 209 1.34 -24.69 10.13
C ASP A 209 0.77 -24.11 11.44
N SER A 210 -0.20 -23.19 11.33
CA SER A 210 -0.83 -22.53 12.47
C SER A 210 0.07 -21.59 13.31
N THR A 211 1.30 -21.31 12.87
CA THR A 211 2.22 -20.41 13.60
C THR A 211 1.76 -18.95 13.59
N ILE A 212 2.21 -18.19 14.60
CA ILE A 212 2.00 -16.75 14.74
C ILE A 212 3.36 -16.07 14.60
N GLY A 213 3.55 -15.26 13.56
CA GLY A 213 4.78 -14.50 13.30
C GLY A 213 4.65 -13.00 13.55
N THR A 214 3.62 -12.59 14.32
CA THR A 214 3.34 -11.17 14.56
C THR A 214 4.38 -10.57 15.50
N VAL A 215 5.02 -9.50 15.03
CA VAL A 215 6.07 -8.75 15.73
C VAL A 215 5.85 -7.27 15.51
N ASP A 216 6.49 -6.44 16.34
CA ASP A 216 6.50 -4.99 16.12
C ASP A 216 7.26 -4.66 14.83
N LEU A 217 6.78 -3.65 14.10
CA LEU A 217 7.46 -3.13 12.92
C LEU A 217 8.83 -2.59 13.37
N PRO A 218 9.95 -2.98 12.72
CA PRO A 218 11.26 -2.68 13.26
C PRO A 218 11.71 -1.24 12.97
N GLN A 219 12.53 -0.69 13.86
CA GLN A 219 13.35 0.48 13.59
C GLN A 219 14.56 0.11 12.72
N VAL A 220 14.97 1.02 11.84
CA VAL A 220 16.20 0.90 11.03
C VAL A 220 17.28 1.91 11.40
N TRP A 221 17.06 2.74 12.42
CA TRP A 221 18.18 3.41 13.08
C TRP A 221 19.02 2.41 13.89
N ASN A 222 20.26 2.79 14.23
CA ASN A 222 21.16 2.02 15.07
C ASN A 222 21.40 0.56 14.58
N GLN A 223 21.63 0.36 13.27
CA GLN A 223 21.95 -0.98 12.73
C GLN A 223 23.39 -1.43 13.03
N LYS A 224 24.27 -0.54 13.50
CA LYS A 224 25.69 -0.86 13.75
C LYS A 224 25.91 -2.11 14.63
N PRO A 225 25.14 -2.37 15.70
CA PRO A 225 25.29 -3.60 16.47
C PRO A 225 24.88 -4.89 15.74
N ARG A 226 24.27 -4.80 14.55
CA ARG A 226 23.77 -5.92 13.73
C ARG A 226 24.69 -6.24 12.55
N GLU A 227 26.00 -5.97 12.67
CA GLU A 227 27.03 -6.16 11.62
C GLU A 227 27.09 -7.59 11.04
N SER A 228 26.62 -8.61 11.77
CA SER A 228 26.54 -10.00 11.29
C SER A 228 25.22 -10.35 10.57
N MET A 229 24.42 -9.35 10.18
CA MET A 229 23.15 -9.50 9.44
C MET A 229 22.04 -10.24 10.20
N TYR A 230 22.10 -10.18 11.53
CA TYR A 230 21.00 -10.56 12.41
C TYR A 230 19.90 -9.49 12.39
N LEU A 231 19.15 -9.44 11.28
CA LEU A 231 18.22 -8.35 10.95
C LEU A 231 16.76 -8.67 11.27
N HIS A 232 16.43 -9.94 11.51
CA HIS A 232 15.11 -10.34 11.96
C HIS A 232 15.02 -10.35 13.49
N TRP A 233 13.81 -10.52 14.01
CA TRP A 233 13.55 -10.46 15.45
C TRP A 233 14.12 -11.63 16.25
N ASP A 234 14.46 -12.73 15.58
CA ASP A 234 15.07 -13.94 16.14
C ASP A 234 16.60 -13.90 16.21
N GLY A 235 17.22 -12.86 15.62
CA GLY A 235 18.67 -12.72 15.55
C GLY A 235 19.20 -13.40 14.31
#